data_AF-A0A969MFU6-F1
#
_entry.id   AF-A0A969MFU6-F1
#
_cell.length_a   1.000
_cell.length_b   1.000
_cell.length_c   1.000
_cell.angle_alpha   90.00
_cell.angle_beta   90.00
_cell.angle_gamma   90.00
#
_symmetry.space_group_name_H-M   'P 1'
#
loop_
_entity.id
_entity.type
_entity.pdbx_description
1 polymer ?
#
loop_
_entity_poly.entity_id
_entity_poly.type
_entity_poly.pdbx_seq_one_letter_code
_entity_poly.pdbx_strand_id
1 'polypeptide(L)'
;MSILEFLASINGAAYLVAQNGQFLGLLSNDRCNRDSISNPCGDYGSPCGAYSISNPCCIYGGSSGIYSPYNPACTNPPLTVHQNQVVLLVTKSNYVISSGMPTIDPDILLSLYAQGGYGTVKTMNQMYARQGERLNQARANTHNSLNNAAATIASLFK
;
A
#
# COMPACT_ATOMS: atom_id res chain seq x y z
N MET A 1 -6.26 -8.79 4.32
CA MET A 1 -5.71 -7.80 3.36
C MET A 1 -4.35 -7.39 3.87
N SER A 2 -3.31 -7.56 3.06
CA SER A 2 -1.93 -7.18 3.42
C SER A 2 -1.76 -5.66 3.42
N ILE A 3 -0.70 -5.16 4.06
CA ILE A 3 -0.39 -3.72 4.07
C ILE A 3 -0.17 -3.16 2.66
N LEU A 4 0.43 -3.95 1.76
CA LEU A 4 0.67 -3.54 0.37
C LEU A 4 -0.63 -3.48 -0.44
N GLU A 5 -1.54 -4.43 -0.22
CA GLU A 5 -2.88 -4.41 -0.82
C GLU A 5 -3.68 -3.21 -0.32
N PHE A 6 -3.56 -2.90 0.98
CA PHE A 6 -4.17 -1.72 1.58
C PHE A 6 -3.66 -0.43 0.98
N LEU A 7 -2.35 -0.24 0.96
CA LEU A 7 -1.75 0.94 0.32
C LEU A 7 -2.14 1.03 -1.16
N ALA A 8 -2.16 -0.08 -1.90
CA ALA A 8 -2.62 -0.06 -3.29
C ALA A 8 -4.09 0.35 -3.43
N SER A 9 -4.96 -0.03 -2.50
CA SER A 9 -6.38 0.32 -2.53
C SER A 9 -6.67 1.80 -2.25
N ILE A 10 -5.74 2.52 -1.60
CA ILE A 10 -5.91 3.94 -1.22
C ILE A 10 -5.11 4.90 -2.11
N ASN A 11 -4.65 4.44 -3.27
CA ASN A 11 -3.92 5.26 -4.24
C ASN A 11 -4.74 6.47 -4.70
N GLY A 12 -4.19 7.66 -4.49
CA GLY A 12 -4.83 8.95 -4.75
C GLY A 12 -5.84 9.38 -3.69
N ALA A 13 -6.05 8.59 -2.63
CA ALA A 13 -7.03 8.86 -1.57
C ALA A 13 -6.41 9.03 -0.17
N ALA A 14 -5.10 8.83 -0.05
CA ALA A 14 -4.35 8.98 1.20
C ALA A 14 -3.15 9.92 1.00
N TYR A 15 -2.61 10.43 2.09
CA TYR A 15 -1.46 11.33 2.06
C TYR A 15 -0.54 11.14 3.25
N LEU A 16 0.69 11.63 3.12
CA LEU A 16 1.68 11.70 4.17
C LEU A 16 1.62 13.05 4.89
N VAL A 17 1.78 13.00 6.20
CA VAL A 17 1.90 14.18 7.05
C VAL A 17 3.02 13.96 8.07
N ALA A 18 3.87 14.96 8.29
CA ALA A 18 4.82 14.96 9.40
C ALA A 18 4.09 15.26 10.71
N GLN A 19 4.70 14.93 11.85
CA GLN A 19 4.09 15.21 13.15
C GLN A 19 3.83 16.69 13.44
N ASN A 20 4.56 17.61 12.80
CA ASN A 20 4.30 19.05 12.89
C ASN A 20 3.09 19.50 12.04
N GLY A 21 2.36 18.57 11.42
CA GLY A 21 1.24 18.86 10.53
C GLY A 21 1.64 19.21 9.09
N GLN A 22 2.93 19.20 8.75
CA GLN A 22 3.37 19.47 7.38
C GLN A 22 2.89 18.35 6.45
N PHE A 23 2.19 18.72 5.39
CA PHE A 23 1.85 17.80 4.29
C PHE A 23 3.13 17.41 3.54
N LEU A 24 3.32 16.11 3.32
CA LEU A 24 4.51 15.54 2.67
C LEU A 24 4.20 14.84 1.34
N GLY A 25 2.96 14.92 0.88
CA GLY A 25 2.56 14.42 -0.43
C GLY A 25 1.37 13.47 -0.40
N LEU A 26 0.65 13.45 -1.50
CA LEU A 26 -0.40 12.50 -1.83
C LEU A 26 0.22 11.14 -2.16
N LEU A 27 -0.29 10.08 -1.53
CA LEU A 27 0.03 8.71 -1.89
C LEU A 27 -0.61 8.37 -3.24
N SER A 28 0.08 8.73 -4.31
CA SER A 28 -0.38 8.54 -5.69
C SER A 28 0.75 8.06 -6.57
N ASN A 29 0.41 7.19 -7.53
CA ASN A 29 1.30 6.78 -8.61
C ASN A 29 1.21 7.70 -9.84
N ASP A 30 0.32 8.70 -9.81
CA ASP A 30 0.22 9.71 -10.86
C ASP A 30 1.44 10.63 -10.81
N ARG A 31 2.33 10.50 -11.79
CA ARG A 31 3.58 11.28 -11.87
C ARG A 31 3.35 12.73 -12.33
N CYS A 32 2.18 13.04 -12.87
CA CYS A 32 1.83 14.38 -13.36
C CYS A 32 1.10 15.21 -12.29
N ASN A 33 0.54 14.56 -11.27
CA ASN A 33 -0.06 15.26 -10.14
C ASN A 33 1.02 15.97 -9.32
N ARG A 34 0.83 17.27 -9.04
CA ARG A 34 1.81 18.11 -8.33
C ARG A 34 2.03 17.68 -6.88
N ASP A 35 1.01 17.12 -6.25
CA ASP A 35 1.03 16.71 -4.86
C ASP A 35 1.53 15.26 -4.69
N SER A 36 1.70 14.52 -5.78
CA SER A 36 2.05 13.11 -5.74
C SER A 36 3.48 12.87 -5.26
N ILE A 37 3.65 11.91 -4.34
CA ILE A 37 4.97 11.41 -3.92
C ILE A 37 5.73 10.71 -5.06
N SER A 38 5.05 10.41 -6.17
CA SER A 38 5.67 9.80 -7.36
C SER A 38 6.02 10.82 -8.46
N ASN A 39 5.74 12.11 -8.23
CA ASN A 39 6.10 13.16 -9.18
C ASN A 39 7.60 13.49 -9.03
N PRO A 40 8.45 13.17 -10.03
CA PRO A 40 9.90 13.34 -9.94
C PRO A 40 10.35 14.81 -9.94
N CYS A 41 9.45 15.73 -10.31
CA CYS A 41 9.73 17.16 -10.43
C CYS A 41 8.89 18.00 -9.44
N GLY A 42 8.08 17.38 -8.59
CA GLY A 42 7.22 18.07 -7.62
C GLY A 42 7.85 18.20 -6.23
N ASP A 43 7.28 19.07 -5.40
CA ASP A 43 7.80 19.38 -4.06
C ASP A 43 7.79 18.19 -3.09
N TYR A 44 6.97 17.17 -3.38
CA TYR A 44 6.68 16.04 -2.50
C TYR A 44 7.23 14.69 -2.98
N GLY A 45 7.55 14.57 -4.27
CA GLY A 45 8.10 13.33 -4.86
C GLY A 45 9.54 13.46 -5.36
N SER A 46 10.01 14.69 -5.59
CA SER A 46 11.33 14.92 -6.17
C SER A 46 12.47 14.73 -5.15
N PRO A 47 13.66 14.26 -5.56
CA PRO A 47 14.86 14.27 -4.71
C PRO A 47 15.34 15.67 -4.30
N CYS A 48 14.85 16.73 -4.93
CA CYS A 48 15.13 18.11 -4.52
C CYS A 48 13.92 18.84 -3.94
N GLY A 49 12.76 18.17 -3.81
CA GLY A 49 11.53 18.77 -3.29
C GLY A 49 11.66 19.16 -1.83
N ALA A 50 11.19 20.35 -1.45
CA ALA A 50 11.37 20.89 -0.10
C ALA A 50 10.67 20.05 0.99
N TYR A 51 9.60 19.35 0.63
CA TYR A 51 8.75 18.56 1.54
C TYR A 51 8.77 17.06 1.22
N SER A 52 9.62 16.66 0.29
CA SER A 52 9.72 15.29 -0.20
C SER A 52 10.48 14.42 0.79
N ILE A 53 9.90 13.26 1.13
CA ILE A 53 10.62 12.22 1.88
C ILE A 53 11.77 11.61 1.08
N SER A 54 11.77 11.79 -0.25
CA SER A 54 12.85 11.34 -1.15
C SER A 54 14.01 12.34 -1.24
N ASN A 55 13.90 13.52 -0.61
CA ASN A 55 14.97 14.52 -0.61
C ASN A 55 15.95 14.29 0.56
N PRO A 56 17.19 13.82 0.28
CA PRO A 56 18.15 13.49 1.33
C PRO A 56 18.72 14.72 2.05
N CYS A 57 18.49 15.92 1.51
CA CYS A 57 19.05 17.18 2.04
C CYS A 57 18.06 17.94 2.93
N CYS A 58 16.81 17.49 3.08
CA CYS A 58 15.80 18.19 3.89
C CYS A 58 15.45 17.43 5.19
N ILE A 59 14.71 18.10 6.08
CA ILE A 59 14.32 17.54 7.39
C ILE A 59 13.29 16.40 7.30
N TYR A 60 12.69 16.19 6.12
CA TYR A 60 11.64 15.20 5.87
C TYR A 60 12.12 13.95 5.13
N GLY A 61 13.29 14.00 4.47
CA GLY A 61 13.87 12.85 3.76
C GLY A 61 15.31 12.52 4.13
N GLY A 62 16.06 13.48 4.71
CA GLY A 62 17.45 13.28 5.08
C GLY A 62 17.65 12.35 6.27
N SER A 63 18.79 11.67 6.33
CA SER A 63 19.14 10.72 7.40
C SER A 63 19.30 11.36 8.79
N SER A 64 19.48 12.68 8.86
CA SER A 64 19.50 13.45 10.10
C SER A 64 18.25 14.30 10.31
N GLY A 65 17.25 14.17 9.43
CA GLY A 65 16.00 14.92 9.51
C GLY A 65 15.17 14.48 10.72
N ILE A 66 14.68 15.44 11.51
CA ILE A 66 13.90 15.15 12.73
C ILE A 66 12.53 14.53 12.45
N TYR A 67 11.99 14.75 11.23
CA TYR A 67 10.73 14.18 10.75
C TYR A 67 10.95 13.16 9.63
N SER A 68 12.19 12.76 9.39
CA SER A 68 12.53 11.91 8.27
C SER A 68 12.27 10.44 8.60
N PRO A 69 11.58 9.69 7.72
CA PRO A 69 11.41 8.25 7.89
C PRO A 69 12.75 7.50 7.72
N TYR A 70 13.78 8.15 7.16
CA TYR A 70 15.12 7.60 6.98
C TYR A 70 16.07 7.87 8.14
N ASN A 71 15.69 8.71 9.10
CA ASN A 71 16.51 8.94 10.27
C ASN A 71 16.33 7.76 11.25
N PRO A 72 17.39 6.97 11.53
CA PRO A 72 17.28 5.79 12.40
C PRO A 72 16.91 6.14 13.84
N ALA A 73 17.18 7.38 14.28
CA ALA A 73 16.81 7.89 15.59
C ALA A 73 15.51 8.74 15.56
N CYS A 74 14.76 8.73 14.46
CA CYS A 74 13.50 9.49 14.38
C CYS A 74 12.48 8.93 15.37
N THR A 75 12.10 9.76 16.34
CA THR A 75 11.01 9.46 17.28
C THR A 75 9.65 9.90 16.76
N ASN A 76 9.63 10.75 15.72
CA ASN A 76 8.45 11.44 15.20
C ASN A 76 8.29 11.21 13.69
N PRO A 77 8.13 9.95 13.25
CA PRO A 77 8.09 9.62 11.83
C PRO A 77 6.83 10.16 11.14
N PRO A 78 6.84 10.28 9.82
CA PRO A 78 5.65 10.59 9.04
C PRO A 78 4.51 9.60 9.26
N LEU A 79 3.29 10.11 9.18
CA LEU A 79 2.05 9.37 9.30
C LEU A 79 1.36 9.32 7.93
N THR A 80 0.74 8.20 7.62
CA THR A 80 -0.21 8.11 6.52
C THR A 80 -1.62 8.33 7.03
N VAL A 81 -2.32 9.26 6.39
CA VAL A 81 -3.71 9.59 6.70
C VAL A 81 -4.60 9.17 5.54
N HIS A 82 -5.67 8.45 5.87
CA HIS A 82 -6.72 8.05 4.93
C HIS A 82 -8.07 8.27 5.62
N GLN A 83 -9.02 8.91 4.94
CA GLN A 83 -10.35 9.23 5.51
C GLN A 83 -10.27 9.90 6.89
N ASN A 84 -9.35 10.87 7.04
CA ASN A 84 -9.11 11.61 8.28
C ASN A 84 -8.62 10.75 9.47
N GLN A 85 -8.20 9.52 9.23
CA GLN A 85 -7.64 8.62 10.25
C GLN A 85 -6.17 8.32 9.94
N VAL A 86 -5.35 8.29 10.98
CA VAL A 86 -3.98 7.79 10.89
C VAL A 86 -4.05 6.27 10.76
N VAL A 87 -3.51 5.73 9.67
CA VAL A 87 -3.62 4.31 9.34
C VAL A 87 -2.30 3.55 9.44
N LEU A 88 -1.16 4.24 9.33
CA LEU A 88 0.17 3.62 9.42
C LEU A 88 1.28 4.67 9.55
N LEU A 89 2.42 4.25 10.11
CA LEU A 89 3.63 5.06 10.25
C LEU A 89 4.62 4.69 9.16
N VAL A 90 5.35 5.67 8.63
CA VAL A 90 6.41 5.46 7.65
C VAL A 90 7.76 5.63 8.34
N THR A 91 8.54 4.56 8.50
CA THR A 91 9.81 4.66 9.23
C THR A 91 10.76 3.49 8.94
N LYS A 92 12.06 3.76 8.95
CA LYS A 92 13.14 2.77 9.07
C LYS A 92 13.62 2.58 10.50
N SER A 93 13.23 3.47 11.42
CA SER A 93 13.68 3.42 12.80
C SER A 93 13.05 2.23 13.54
N ASN A 94 13.88 1.45 14.20
CA ASN A 94 13.47 0.38 15.12
C ASN A 94 13.14 0.90 16.54
N TYR A 95 13.31 2.21 16.79
CA TYR A 95 13.03 2.84 18.09
C TYR A 95 11.62 3.42 18.19
N VAL A 96 10.87 3.45 17.09
CA VAL A 96 9.50 3.99 17.07
C VAL A 96 8.56 3.07 17.83
N ILE A 97 7.92 3.59 18.88
CA ILE A 97 6.85 2.91 19.60
C ILE A 97 5.55 3.17 18.83
N SER A 98 5.16 2.24 17.95
CA SER A 98 3.96 2.41 17.12
C SER A 98 2.64 2.18 17.85
N SER A 99 2.68 1.71 19.11
CA SER A 99 1.49 1.41 19.93
C SER A 99 0.46 0.52 19.21
N GLY A 100 0.94 -0.44 18.42
CA GLY A 100 0.09 -1.35 17.63
C GLY A 100 -0.27 -0.85 16.24
N MET A 101 0.12 0.36 15.86
CA MET A 101 -0.04 0.84 14.49
C MET A 101 0.93 0.10 13.53
N PRO A 102 0.48 -0.27 12.32
CA PRO A 102 1.37 -0.82 11.31
C PRO A 102 2.44 0.19 10.89
N THR A 103 3.66 -0.32 10.65
CA THR A 103 4.78 0.46 10.13
C THR A 103 5.13 -0.01 8.72
N ILE A 104 5.53 0.91 7.86
CA ILE A 104 6.04 0.59 6.51
C ILE A 104 7.40 1.26 6.29
N ASP A 105 8.33 0.52 5.68
CA ASP A 105 9.60 1.07 5.24
C ASP A 105 9.35 2.10 4.11
N PRO A 106 9.94 3.31 4.17
CA PRO A 106 9.76 4.33 3.15
C PRO A 106 10.16 3.88 1.74
N ASP A 107 11.16 3.02 1.58
CA ASP A 107 11.56 2.51 0.26
C ASP A 107 10.50 1.57 -0.32
N ILE A 108 9.87 0.75 0.52
CA ILE A 108 8.76 -0.13 0.10
C ILE A 108 7.56 0.73 -0.30
N LEU A 109 7.24 1.76 0.48
CA LEU A 109 6.17 2.72 0.18
C LEU A 109 6.42 3.41 -1.17
N LEU A 110 7.59 4.03 -1.36
CA LEU A 110 7.95 4.71 -2.61
C LEU A 110 7.97 3.75 -3.80
N SER A 111 8.51 2.55 -3.61
CA SER A 111 8.54 1.53 -4.66
C SER A 111 7.14 1.10 -5.09
N LEU A 112 6.19 1.00 -4.14
CA LEU A 112 4.80 0.69 -4.45
C LEU A 112 4.18 1.75 -5.35
N TYR A 113 4.42 3.04 -5.10
CA TYR A 113 3.81 4.12 -5.91
C TYR A 113 4.60 4.46 -7.18
N ALA A 114 5.84 3.96 -7.31
CA ALA A 114 6.60 4.06 -8.54
C ALA A 114 5.88 3.35 -9.72
N GLN A 115 6.16 3.83 -10.95
CA GLN A 115 5.43 3.49 -12.19
C GLN A 115 5.36 1.98 -12.55
N GLY A 116 6.11 1.11 -11.84
CA GLY A 116 6.05 -0.35 -11.97
C GLY A 116 5.58 -1.13 -10.73
N GLY A 117 5.72 -0.58 -9.51
CA GLY A 117 5.35 -1.29 -8.28
C GLY A 117 3.84 -1.43 -8.13
N TYR A 118 3.11 -0.34 -8.40
CA TYR A 118 1.66 -0.29 -8.23
C TYR A 118 0.95 -1.28 -9.17
N GLY A 119 1.37 -1.30 -10.43
CA GLY A 119 0.83 -2.20 -11.46
C GLY A 119 1.03 -3.67 -11.09
N THR A 120 2.20 -4.02 -10.56
CA THR A 120 2.53 -5.39 -10.11
C THR A 120 1.58 -5.85 -9.01
N VAL A 121 1.42 -5.06 -7.93
CA VAL A 121 0.55 -5.43 -6.80
C VAL A 121 -0.91 -5.51 -7.23
N LYS A 122 -1.38 -4.55 -8.03
CA LYS A 122 -2.75 -4.57 -8.56
C LYS A 122 -3.02 -5.83 -9.39
N THR A 123 -2.06 -6.22 -10.24
CA THR A 123 -2.17 -7.42 -11.07
C THR A 123 -2.20 -8.69 -10.24
N MET A 124 -1.30 -8.82 -9.25
CA MET A 124 -1.29 -9.98 -8.36
C MET A 124 -2.61 -10.13 -7.59
N ASN A 125 -3.15 -9.03 -7.07
CA ASN A 125 -4.43 -9.04 -6.36
C ASN A 125 -5.57 -9.54 -7.27
N GLN A 126 -5.62 -9.06 -8.51
CA GLN A 126 -6.61 -9.54 -9.50
C GLN A 126 -6.42 -11.02 -9.83
N MET A 127 -5.19 -11.53 -9.89
CA MET A 127 -4.92 -12.94 -10.10
C MET A 127 -5.39 -13.80 -8.92
N TYR A 128 -5.10 -13.40 -7.69
CA TYR A 128 -5.55 -14.13 -6.50
C TYR A 128 -7.09 -14.17 -6.40
N ALA A 129 -7.77 -13.05 -6.67
CA ALA A 129 -9.22 -13.01 -6.71
C ALA A 129 -9.79 -14.00 -7.73
N ARG A 130 -9.27 -13.99 -8.96
CA ARG A 130 -9.67 -14.93 -10.02
C ARG A 130 -9.39 -16.39 -9.66
N GLN A 131 -8.28 -16.70 -8.99
CA GLN A 131 -7.99 -18.05 -8.55
C GLN A 131 -9.01 -18.55 -7.51
N GLY A 132 -9.39 -17.70 -6.55
CA GLY A 132 -10.43 -18.00 -5.57
C GLY A 132 -11.79 -18.29 -6.23
N GLU A 133 -12.18 -17.46 -7.20
CA GLU A 133 -13.40 -17.67 -7.98
C GLU A 133 -13.38 -19.00 -8.75
N ARG A 134 -12.25 -19.32 -9.39
CA ARG A 134 -12.07 -20.60 -10.11
C ARG A 134 -12.17 -21.81 -9.18
N LEU A 135 -11.60 -21.72 -7.97
CA LEU A 135 -11.71 -22.78 -6.98
C LEU A 135 -13.15 -22.96 -6.50
N ASN A 136 -13.84 -21.87 -6.22
CA ASN A 136 -15.25 -21.90 -5.80
C ASN A 136 -16.15 -22.50 -6.90
N GLN A 137 -15.92 -22.12 -8.16
CA GLN A 137 -16.64 -22.67 -9.31
C GLN A 137 -16.34 -24.16 -9.50
N ALA A 138 -15.08 -24.59 -9.37
CA ALA A 138 -14.72 -26.00 -9.46
C ALA A 138 -15.45 -26.84 -8.39
N ARG A 139 -15.50 -26.34 -7.15
CA ARG A 139 -16.23 -27.00 -6.04
C ARG A 139 -17.73 -27.11 -6.34
N ALA A 140 -18.35 -26.05 -6.84
CA ALA A 140 -19.75 -26.05 -7.23
C ALA A 140 -20.04 -27.06 -8.35
N ASN A 141 -19.18 -27.11 -9.37
CA ASN A 141 -19.29 -28.05 -10.48
C ASN A 141 -19.15 -29.50 -10.00
N THR A 142 -18.21 -29.78 -9.10
CA THR A 142 -18.07 -31.12 -8.51
C THR A 142 -19.32 -31.53 -7.75
N HIS A 143 -19.89 -30.63 -6.94
CA HIS A 143 -21.13 -30.93 -6.20
C HIS A 143 -22.30 -31.25 -7.13
N ASN A 144 -22.48 -30.46 -8.20
CA ASN A 144 -23.53 -30.69 -9.19
C ASN A 144 -23.34 -32.02 -9.93
N SER A 145 -22.11 -32.35 -10.33
CA SER A 145 -21.80 -33.62 -11.00
C SER A 145 -22.09 -34.83 -10.09
N LEU A 146 -21.76 -34.75 -8.80
CA LEU A 146 -22.07 -35.79 -7.83
C LEU A 146 -23.58 -35.98 -7.65
N ASN A 147 -24.33 -34.88 -7.55
CA ASN A 147 -25.80 -34.94 -7.44
C ASN A 147 -26.44 -35.56 -8.68
N ASN A 148 -25.98 -35.18 -9.88
CA ASN A 148 -26.47 -35.73 -11.14
C ASN A 148 -26.14 -37.23 -11.28
N ALA A 149 -24.93 -37.64 -10.90
CA ALA A 149 -24.53 -39.04 -10.90
C ALA A 149 -25.38 -39.88 -9.92
N ALA A 150 -25.61 -39.37 -8.70
CA ALA A 150 -26.47 -40.02 -7.71
C ALA A 150 -27.91 -40.16 -8.21
N ALA A 151 -28.47 -39.12 -8.84
CA ALA A 151 -29.80 -39.17 -9.44
C ALA A 151 -29.90 -40.20 -10.57
N THR A 152 -28.87 -40.30 -11.41
CA THR A 152 -28.79 -41.28 -12.50
C THR A 152 -28.77 -42.70 -11.95
N ILE A 153 -27.92 -42.98 -10.97
CA ILE A 153 -27.84 -44.31 -10.32
C ILE A 153 -29.18 -44.65 -9.65
N ALA A 154 -29.78 -43.71 -8.91
CA ALA A 154 -31.08 -43.92 -8.26
C ALA A 154 -32.22 -44.21 -9.27
N SER A 155 -32.12 -43.74 -10.51
CA SER A 155 -33.10 -44.03 -11.56
C SER A 155 -32.99 -45.45 -12.15
N LEU A 156 -31.83 -46.11 -12.01
CA LEU A 156 -31.60 -47.47 -12.51
C LEU A 156 -32.17 -48.58 -11.60
N PHE A 157 -32.51 -48.23 -10.35
CA PHE A 157 -33.04 -49.16 -9.36
C PHE A 157 -34.54 -48.93 -9.06
N LYS A 158 -35.25 -48.22 -9.93
CA LYS A 158 -36.71 -48.05 -9.92
C LYS A 158 -37.33 -48.88 -11.04
#